data_AF-A0A2S9FN54-F1
#
_entry.id   AF-A0A2S9FN54-F1
#
_cell.length_a   1.000
_cell.length_b   1.000
_cell.length_c   1.000
_cell.angle_alpha   90.00
_cell.angle_beta   90.00
_cell.angle_gamma   90.00
#
_symmetry.space_group_name_H-M   'P 1'
#
loop_
_entity.id
_entity.type
_entity.pdbx_description
1 polymer ?
#
loop_
_entity_poly.entity_id
_entity_poly.type
_entity_poly.pdbx_seq_one_letter_code
_entity_poly.pdbx_strand_id
1 'polypeptide(L)'
;QGTFDNADLDQLISPTLDALGDHDDLLVVATTGGRPGQRWRGQIPANARIADWIPYSALMPHVDVMITNGGYGGVQHALSHGVPLIVAGETSDKAEVAARVDFSGVGIDLATAAPSPAAIGAAVDRVR
;
A
#
# COMPACT_ATOMS: atom_id res chain seq x y z
N GLN A 1 15.30 10.98 -1.50
CA GLN A 1 14.62 11.81 -0.48
C GLN A 1 13.15 11.45 -0.54
N GLY A 2 12.52 10.73 0.38
CA GLY A 2 12.95 9.99 1.55
C GLY A 2 11.78 9.05 1.92
N THR A 3 12.05 7.92 2.55
CA THR A 3 11.04 7.22 3.34
C THR A 3 11.77 6.60 4.50
N PHE A 4 11.85 7.34 5.62
CA PHE A 4 12.38 6.81 6.87
C PHE A 4 11.48 5.68 7.43
N ASP A 5 10.20 5.66 7.05
CA ASP A 5 9.19 4.76 7.63
C ASP A 5 8.98 3.42 6.90
N ASN A 6 9.86 3.04 5.98
CA ASN A 6 9.83 1.67 5.44
C ASN A 6 10.57 0.69 6.36
N ALA A 7 10.72 0.99 7.66
CA ALA A 7 11.49 0.16 8.59
C ALA A 7 10.69 -1.02 9.14
N ASP A 8 9.39 -0.79 9.31
CA ASP A 8 8.48 -1.69 10.00
C ASP A 8 7.45 -2.24 9.01
N LEU A 9 7.61 -3.52 8.65
CA LEU A 9 6.66 -4.17 7.73
C LEU A 9 5.29 -4.38 8.40
N ASP A 10 5.24 -4.38 9.73
CA ASP A 10 4.03 -4.67 10.50
C ASP A 10 3.08 -3.47 10.55
N GLN A 11 3.53 -2.27 10.16
CA GLN A 11 2.66 -1.10 10.08
C GLN A 11 1.62 -1.19 8.97
N LEU A 12 1.98 -1.77 7.81
CA LEU A 12 1.08 -1.76 6.66
C LEU A 12 1.11 -3.05 5.86
N ILE A 13 2.29 -3.64 5.62
CA ILE A 13 2.40 -4.82 4.76
C ILE A 13 1.78 -6.03 5.44
N SER A 14 2.13 -6.30 6.69
CA SER A 14 1.55 -7.42 7.45
C SER A 14 0.02 -7.33 7.57
N PRO A 15 -0.57 -6.22 8.06
CA PRO A 15 -2.03 -6.14 8.17
C PRO A 15 -2.73 -6.14 6.80
N THR A 16 -2.07 -5.72 5.72
CA THR A 16 -2.63 -5.86 4.36
C THR A 16 -2.68 -7.32 3.91
N LEU A 17 -1.63 -8.09 4.18
CA LEU A 17 -1.60 -9.52 3.88
C LEU A 17 -2.62 -10.29 4.71
N ASP A 18 -2.80 -9.91 5.98
CA ASP A 18 -3.83 -10.50 6.85
C ASP A 18 -5.24 -10.14 6.36
N ALA A 19 -5.45 -8.92 5.87
CA ALA A 19 -6.76 -8.47 5.37
C ALA A 19 -7.17 -9.16 4.06
N LEU A 20 -6.21 -9.38 3.17
CA LEU A 20 -6.48 -9.77 1.78
C LEU A 20 -6.06 -11.22 1.46
N GLY A 21 -5.40 -11.92 2.38
CA GLY A 21 -4.76 -13.21 2.13
C GLY A 21 -5.72 -14.37 1.84
N ASP A 22 -6.95 -14.29 2.32
CA ASP A 22 -7.98 -15.34 2.17
C ASP A 22 -8.94 -15.08 0.98
N HIS A 23 -8.64 -14.08 0.15
CA HIS A 23 -9.44 -13.74 -1.02
C HIS A 23 -8.95 -14.47 -2.28
N ASP A 24 -9.75 -15.41 -2.77
CA ASP A 24 -9.46 -16.21 -3.97
C ASP A 24 -9.56 -15.42 -5.29
N ASP A 25 -10.17 -14.24 -5.25
CA ASP A 25 -10.38 -13.35 -6.40
C ASP A 25 -9.35 -12.20 -6.48
N LEU A 26 -8.35 -12.20 -5.61
CA LEU A 26 -7.32 -11.18 -5.51
C LEU A 26 -5.91 -11.74 -5.76
N LEU A 27 -5.03 -10.90 -6.28
CA LEU A 27 -3.58 -11.12 -6.29
C LEU A 27 -2.94 -9.96 -5.53
N VAL A 28 -2.25 -10.27 -4.42
CA VAL A 28 -1.61 -9.24 -3.58
C VAL A 28 -0.13 -9.20 -3.89
N VAL A 29 0.37 -8.05 -4.36
CA VAL A 29 1.81 -7.83 -4.61
C VAL A 29 2.34 -6.84 -3.59
N ALA A 30 3.25 -7.30 -2.72
CA ALA A 30 3.90 -6.46 -1.72
C ALA A 30 5.36 -6.17 -2.09
N THR A 31 5.77 -4.90 -1.97
CA THR A 31 7.16 -4.49 -2.14
C THR A 31 7.74 -3.98 -0.81
N THR A 32 8.84 -4.56 -0.35
CA THR A 32 9.41 -4.24 0.99
C THR A 32 10.38 -3.06 0.97
N GLY A 33 10.76 -2.57 -0.21
CA GLY A 33 11.67 -1.43 -0.37
C GLY A 33 13.16 -1.78 -0.25
N GLY A 34 13.50 -3.07 -0.18
CA GLY A 34 14.86 -3.58 -0.39
C GLY A 34 15.90 -3.16 0.66
N ARG A 35 15.49 -2.78 1.87
CA ARG A 35 16.45 -2.44 2.94
C ARG A 35 17.25 -3.68 3.36
N PRO A 36 18.58 -3.58 3.49
CA PRO A 36 19.42 -4.70 3.95
C PRO A 36 18.92 -5.25 5.29
N GLY A 37 18.71 -6.57 5.37
CA GLY A 37 18.24 -7.25 6.58
C GLY A 37 16.72 -7.20 6.82
N GLN A 38 15.98 -6.42 6.03
CA GLN A 38 14.53 -6.42 6.03
C GLN A 38 14.05 -7.56 5.11
N ARG A 39 13.52 -8.60 5.72
CA ARG A 39 12.98 -9.77 5.04
C ARG A 39 11.63 -10.09 5.64
N TRP A 40 10.69 -10.49 4.79
CA TRP A 40 9.44 -11.06 5.26
C TRP A 40 9.74 -12.33 6.06
N ARG A 41 9.13 -12.45 7.25
CA ARG A 41 9.34 -13.59 8.16
C ARG A 41 8.05 -14.35 8.49
N GLY A 42 6.89 -13.84 8.08
CA GLY A 42 5.60 -14.48 8.28
C GLY A 42 5.30 -15.55 7.23
N GLN A 43 4.17 -16.23 7.39
CA GLN A 43 3.60 -17.03 6.30
C GLN A 43 3.17 -16.09 5.16
N ILE A 44 3.34 -16.55 3.92
CA ILE A 44 2.91 -15.81 2.74
C ILE A 44 1.59 -16.46 2.28
N PRO A 45 0.47 -15.70 2.24
CA PRO A 45 -0.78 -16.21 1.68
C PRO A 45 -0.61 -16.75 0.26
N ALA A 46 -1.43 -17.73 -0.13
CA ALA A 46 -1.31 -18.37 -1.45
C ALA A 46 -1.47 -17.38 -2.61
N ASN A 47 -2.32 -16.36 -2.40
CA ASN A 47 -2.60 -15.28 -3.34
C ASN A 47 -1.60 -14.10 -3.27
N ALA A 48 -0.55 -14.19 -2.44
CA ALA A 48 0.41 -13.11 -2.24
C ALA A 48 1.76 -13.36 -2.91
N ARG A 49 2.39 -12.29 -3.39
CA ARG A 49 3.75 -12.27 -3.94
C ARG A 49 4.53 -11.14 -3.29
N ILE A 50 5.69 -11.46 -2.73
CA ILE A 50 6.53 -10.47 -2.03
C ILE A 50 7.84 -10.32 -2.80
N ALA A 51 8.21 -9.08 -3.08
CA ALA A 51 9.49 -8.74 -3.69
C ALA A 51 10.17 -7.61 -2.92
N ASP A 52 11.50 -7.58 -2.96
CA ASP A 52 12.25 -6.48 -2.36
C ASP A 52 12.01 -5.17 -3.11
N TRP A 53 11.96 -5.24 -4.44
CA TRP A 53 11.76 -4.10 -5.31
C TRP A 53 11.16 -4.53 -6.65
N ILE A 54 10.22 -3.73 -7.16
CA ILE A 54 9.63 -3.87 -8.49
C ILE A 54 9.53 -2.47 -9.09
N PRO A 55 9.89 -2.25 -10.37
CA PRO A 55 9.67 -0.97 -11.03
C PRO A 55 8.17 -0.65 -11.11
N TYR A 56 7.74 0.50 -10.60
CA TYR A 56 6.33 0.90 -10.67
C TYR A 56 5.80 1.02 -12.10
N SER A 57 6.61 1.45 -13.06
CA SER A 57 6.20 1.51 -14.47
C SER A 57 5.86 0.15 -15.07
N ALA A 58 6.48 -0.93 -14.57
CA ALA A 58 6.16 -2.29 -14.97
C ALA A 58 4.96 -2.87 -14.21
N LEU A 59 4.76 -2.44 -12.97
CA LEU A 59 3.71 -2.97 -12.09
C LEU A 59 2.35 -2.27 -12.33
N MET A 60 2.32 -0.94 -12.37
CA MET A 60 1.07 -0.16 -12.38
C MET A 60 0.08 -0.51 -13.48
N PRO A 61 0.47 -0.87 -14.72
CA PRO A 61 -0.49 -1.31 -15.74
C PRO A 61 -1.31 -2.56 -15.37
N HIS A 62 -0.93 -3.25 -14.30
CA HIS A 62 -1.57 -4.48 -13.80
C HIS A 62 -2.19 -4.32 -12.41
N VAL A 63 -2.29 -3.08 -11.90
CA VAL A 63 -2.76 -2.80 -10.54
C VAL A 63 -4.13 -2.15 -10.58
N ASP A 64 -5.12 -2.80 -9.95
CA ASP A 64 -6.47 -2.26 -9.82
C ASP A 64 -6.58 -1.25 -8.66
N VAL A 65 -5.78 -1.41 -7.61
CA VAL A 65 -5.72 -0.53 -6.44
C VAL A 65 -4.33 -0.57 -5.81
N MET A 66 -3.82 0.59 -5.36
CA MET A 66 -2.55 0.67 -4.64
C MET A 66 -2.75 1.10 -3.18
N ILE A 67 -2.34 0.23 -2.25
CA ILE A 67 -2.24 0.55 -0.82
C ILE A 67 -0.83 1.08 -0.54
N THR A 68 -0.72 2.25 0.09
CA THR A 68 0.58 2.92 0.28
C THR A 68 0.65 3.75 1.56
N ASN A 69 1.85 3.96 2.08
CA ASN A 69 2.08 4.83 3.23
C ASN A 69 2.06 6.34 2.88
N GLY A 70 1.71 6.71 1.64
CA GLY A 70 1.61 8.09 1.20
C GLY A 70 2.91 8.70 0.67
N GLY A 71 3.92 7.88 0.34
CA GLY A 71 5.13 8.37 -0.30
C GLY A 71 4.83 9.09 -1.61
N TYR A 72 5.16 10.39 -1.69
CA TYR A 72 4.78 11.27 -2.80
C TYR A 72 5.05 10.70 -4.19
N GLY A 73 6.25 10.16 -4.43
CA GLY A 73 6.61 9.59 -5.73
C GLY A 73 5.78 8.37 -6.12
N GLY A 74 5.44 7.50 -5.15
CA GLY A 74 4.58 6.34 -5.42
C GLY A 74 3.14 6.75 -5.73
N VAL A 75 2.62 7.72 -4.97
CA VAL A 75 1.28 8.29 -5.20
C VAL A 75 1.19 8.93 -6.59
N GLN A 76 2.15 9.77 -6.98
CA GLN A 76 2.17 10.37 -8.32
C GLN A 76 2.25 9.31 -9.43
N HIS A 77 3.01 8.23 -9.22
CA HIS A 77 3.12 7.16 -10.19
C HIS A 77 1.78 6.42 -10.36
N ALA A 78 1.10 6.06 -9.27
CA ALA A 78 -0.22 5.42 -9.32
C ALA A 78 -1.25 6.31 -10.05
N LEU A 79 -1.34 7.59 -9.68
CA LEU A 79 -2.28 8.53 -10.28
C LEU A 79 -2.02 8.73 -11.77
N SER A 80 -0.76 8.75 -12.21
CA SER A 80 -0.42 8.85 -13.64
C SER A 80 -0.92 7.68 -14.48
N HIS A 81 -1.21 6.54 -13.85
CA HIS A 81 -1.77 5.34 -14.46
C HIS A 81 -3.27 5.16 -14.19
N GLY A 82 -3.93 6.13 -13.53
CA GLY A 82 -5.35 6.04 -13.18
C GLY A 82 -5.65 5.01 -12.08
N VAL A 83 -4.64 4.61 -11.31
CA VAL A 83 -4.79 3.62 -10.24
C VAL A 83 -5.31 4.32 -8.97
N PRO A 84 -6.46 3.91 -8.41
CA PRO A 84 -6.98 4.45 -7.16
C PRO A 84 -6.09 4.09 -5.98
N LEU A 85 -6.11 4.94 -4.96
CA LEU A 85 -5.21 4.85 -3.81
C LEU A 85 -5.94 4.57 -2.50
N ILE A 86 -5.32 3.77 -1.64
CA ILE A 86 -5.66 3.67 -0.22
C ILE A 86 -4.41 4.07 0.56
N VAL A 87 -4.48 5.17 1.30
CA VAL A 87 -3.32 5.79 1.92
C VAL A 87 -3.35 5.60 3.44
N ALA A 88 -2.30 5.02 3.98
CA ALA A 88 -2.08 4.82 5.41
C ALA A 88 -0.82 5.59 5.86
N GLY A 89 -0.93 6.91 5.95
CA GLY A 89 0.21 7.78 6.23
C GLY A 89 -0.13 8.91 7.18
N GLU A 90 0.49 8.92 8.37
CA GLU A 90 0.17 9.90 9.43
C GLU A 90 1.32 10.90 9.69
N THR A 91 2.55 10.59 9.26
CA THR A 91 3.75 11.37 9.61
C THR A 91 4.27 12.21 8.44
N SER A 92 4.87 13.35 8.74
CA SER A 92 5.55 14.24 7.78
C SER A 92 4.61 14.74 6.66
N ASP A 93 5.05 14.70 5.40
CA ASP A 93 4.29 15.06 4.21
C ASP A 93 3.16 14.09 3.89
N LYS A 94 3.15 12.89 4.47
CA LYS A 94 2.21 11.82 4.13
C LYS A 94 0.78 12.14 4.55
N ALA A 95 0.58 12.79 5.69
CA ALA A 95 -0.75 13.23 6.11
C ALA A 95 -1.34 14.24 5.11
N GLU A 96 -0.51 15.14 4.57
CA GLU A 96 -0.94 16.08 3.53
C GLU A 96 -1.23 15.36 2.20
N VAL A 97 -0.38 14.41 1.81
CA VAL A 97 -0.61 13.58 0.61
C VAL A 97 -1.90 12.78 0.72
N ALA A 98 -2.14 12.14 1.87
CA ALA A 98 -3.34 11.35 2.14
C ALA A 98 -4.60 12.23 2.09
N ALA A 99 -4.57 13.39 2.76
CA ALA A 99 -5.67 14.35 2.72
C ALA A 99 -5.98 14.84 1.30
N ARG A 100 -4.95 15.06 0.45
CA ARG A 100 -5.14 15.45 -0.95
C ARG A 100 -5.75 14.34 -1.81
N VAL A 101 -5.35 13.09 -1.57
CA VAL A 101 -5.91 11.91 -2.24
C VAL A 101 -7.40 11.80 -1.93
N ASP A 102 -7.77 11.89 -0.66
CA ASP A 102 -9.17 11.82 -0.22
C ASP A 102 -9.99 13.02 -0.74
N PHE A 103 -9.48 14.25 -0.57
CA PHE A 103 -10.15 15.47 -1.03
C PHE A 103 -10.42 15.49 -2.54
N SER A 104 -9.52 14.92 -3.34
CA SER A 104 -9.68 14.87 -4.81
C SER A 104 -10.55 13.71 -5.29
N GLY A 105 -10.99 12.81 -4.40
CA GLY A 105 -11.83 11.67 -4.75
C GLY A 105 -11.11 10.58 -5.56
N VAL A 106 -9.78 10.59 -5.57
CA VAL A 106 -8.95 9.60 -6.31
C VAL A 106 -8.51 8.43 -5.42
N GLY A 107 -8.96 8.40 -4.17
CA GLY A 107 -8.62 7.36 -3.19
C GLY A 107 -9.22 7.62 -1.81
N ILE A 108 -8.77 6.85 -0.83
CA ILE A 108 -9.22 6.89 0.56
C ILE A 108 -8.01 7.18 1.46
N ASP A 109 -8.17 8.11 2.42
CA ASP A 109 -7.26 8.28 3.54
C ASP A 109 -7.73 7.43 4.75
N LEU A 110 -6.87 6.53 5.24
CA LEU A 110 -7.14 5.72 6.44
C LEU A 110 -6.86 6.48 7.74
N ALA A 111 -6.29 7.68 7.67
CA ALA A 111 -5.99 8.58 8.78
C ALA A 111 -5.11 7.95 9.89
N THR A 112 -4.30 6.95 9.54
CA THR A 112 -3.34 6.31 10.43
C THR A 112 -2.20 5.66 9.66
N ALA A 113 -1.02 5.57 10.27
CA ALA A 113 0.11 4.79 9.74
C ALA A 113 0.02 3.28 10.02
N ALA A 114 -0.85 2.85 10.93
CA ALA A 114 -0.98 1.45 11.36
C ALA A 114 -2.45 0.98 11.33
N PRO A 115 -3.08 0.90 10.14
CA PRO A 115 -4.47 0.51 10.02
C PRO A 115 -4.69 -0.96 10.40
N SER A 116 -5.87 -1.26 10.94
CA SER A 116 -6.27 -2.64 11.19
C SER A 116 -6.57 -3.37 9.87
N PRO A 117 -6.41 -4.71 9.82
CA PRO A 117 -6.79 -5.51 8.66
C PRO A 117 -8.23 -5.25 8.20
N ALA A 118 -9.16 -5.12 9.15
CA ALA A 118 -10.56 -4.83 8.86
C ALA A 118 -10.76 -3.46 8.17
N ALA A 119 -10.01 -2.43 8.57
CA ALA A 119 -10.08 -1.11 7.93
C ALA A 119 -9.52 -1.15 6.50
N ILE A 120 -8.46 -1.92 6.26
CA ILE A 120 -7.88 -2.14 4.93
C ILE A 120 -8.90 -2.84 4.02
N GLY A 121 -9.49 -3.95 4.48
CA GLY A 121 -10.48 -4.70 3.70
C GLY A 121 -11.69 -3.83 3.33
N ALA A 122 -12.26 -3.12 4.30
CA ALA A 122 -13.37 -2.21 4.05
C ALA A 122 -13.03 -1.07 3.08
N ALA A 123 -11.79 -0.58 3.06
CA ALA A 123 -11.37 0.42 2.10
C ALA A 123 -11.21 -0.16 0.69
N VAL A 124 -10.68 -1.38 0.55
CA VAL A 124 -10.58 -2.10 -0.73
C VAL A 124 -11.96 -2.34 -1.33
N ASP A 125 -12.93 -2.78 -0.53
CA ASP A 125 -14.31 -3.01 -0.98
C ASP A 125 -15.02 -1.73 -1.47
N ARG A 126 -14.61 -0.56 -0.98
CA ARG A 126 -15.17 0.73 -1.38
C ARG A 126 -14.62 1.29 -2.69
N VAL A 127 -13.43 0.87 -3.09
CA VAL A 127 -12.77 1.34 -4.33
C VAL A 127 -12.89 0.34 -5.48
N ARG A 128 -13.33 -0.90 -5.19
CA ARG A 128 -13.69 -1.92 -6.17
C ARG A 128 -15.07 -1.68 -6.81
#